data_AF-A0A3B8ZUM5-F1
#
_entry.id   AF-A0A3B8ZUM5-F1
#
_cell.length_a   1.000
_cell.length_b   1.000
_cell.length_c   1.000
_cell.angle_alpha   90.00
_cell.angle_beta   90.00
_cell.angle_gamma   90.00
#
_symmetry.space_group_name_H-M   'P 1'
#
loop_
_entity.id
_entity.type
_entity.pdbx_description
1 polymer ?
#
loop_
_entity_poly.entity_id
_entity_poly.type
_entity_poly.pdbx_seq_one_letter_code
_entity_poly.pdbx_strand_id
1 'polypeptide(L)' 'EATGEGRRVRDGEVQPACVQTCPAEALVFGNLADPHSRVARLARSPRRFQLLEQLGTHPSVYYLKGGGREHV' A
#
# COMPACT_ATOMS: atom_id res chain seq x y z
N GLU A 1 2.09 -19.23 -12.43
CA GLU A 1 1.89 -19.03 -10.97
C GLU A 1 3.19 -19.19 -10.21
N ALA A 2 3.56 -18.22 -9.36
CA ALA A 2 4.77 -18.23 -8.54
C ALA A 2 4.99 -19.54 -7.76
N THR A 3 3.91 -20.13 -7.24
CA THR A 3 3.94 -21.44 -6.55
C THR A 3 4.45 -22.57 -7.44
N GLY A 4 4.04 -22.62 -8.72
CA GLY A 4 4.49 -23.64 -9.67
C GLY A 4 5.96 -23.48 -10.08
N GLU A 5 6.50 -22.28 -9.94
CA GLU A 5 7.90 -21.94 -10.19
C GLU A 5 8.77 -22.03 -8.91
N GLY A 6 8.20 -22.41 -7.76
CA GLY A 6 8.93 -22.52 -6.49
C GLY A 6 9.48 -21.19 -5.95
N ARG A 7 8.90 -20.06 -6.36
CA ARG A 7 9.35 -18.72 -5.94
C ARG A 7 8.24 -17.95 -5.24
N ARG A 8 8.62 -16.87 -4.53
CA ARG A 8 7.64 -15.91 -4.03
C ARG A 8 7.15 -14.99 -5.15
N VAL A 9 5.95 -14.45 -4.94
CA VAL A 9 5.38 -13.37 -5.75
C VAL A 9 6.26 -12.13 -5.64
N ARG A 10 6.60 -11.52 -6.77
CA ARG A 10 7.38 -10.27 -6.82
C ARG A 10 6.45 -9.07 -6.63
N ASP A 11 7.01 -7.97 -6.14
CA ASP A 11 6.26 -6.72 -6.03
C ASP A 11 5.74 -6.28 -7.42
N GLY A 12 4.47 -5.89 -7.50
CA GLY A 12 3.81 -5.51 -8.76
C GLY A 12 3.42 -6.65 -9.70
N GLU A 13 3.76 -7.92 -9.40
CA GLU A 13 3.33 -9.08 -10.20
C GLU A 13 1.82 -9.34 -10.08
N VAL A 14 1.24 -9.02 -8.91
CA VAL A 14 -0.19 -9.05 -8.67
C VAL A 14 -0.68 -7.62 -8.50
N GLN A 15 -1.60 -7.19 -9.37
CA GLN A 15 -2.22 -5.88 -9.31
C GLN A 15 -3.74 -6.01 -9.44
N PRO A 16 -4.53 -5.56 -8.45
CA PRO A 16 -5.98 -5.48 -8.60
C PRO A 16 -6.40 -4.52 -9.70
N ALA A 17 -7.59 -4.71 -10.28
CA ALA A 17 -8.10 -3.86 -11.35
C ALA A 17 -8.13 -2.37 -10.99
N CYS A 18 -8.45 -2.03 -9.73
CA CYS A 18 -8.46 -0.64 -9.26
C CYS A 18 -7.06 0.01 -9.24
N VAL A 19 -6.00 -0.77 -9.04
CA VAL A 19 -4.62 -0.28 -9.13
C VAL A 19 -4.23 -0.09 -10.59
N GLN A 20 -4.55 -1.07 -11.45
CA GLN A 20 -4.22 -1.01 -12.88
C GLN A 20 -4.94 0.12 -13.61
N THR A 21 -6.18 0.43 -13.23
CA THR A 21 -7.03 1.40 -13.92
C THR A 21 -6.78 2.85 -13.46
N CYS A 22 -6.06 3.07 -12.36
CA CYS A 22 -5.87 4.40 -11.81
C CYS A 22 -4.69 5.12 -12.49
N PRO A 23 -4.93 6.11 -13.37
CA PRO A 23 -3.84 6.80 -14.06
C PRO A 23 -3.00 7.68 -13.11
N ALA A 24 -3.57 8.08 -11.97
CA ALA A 24 -2.90 8.91 -10.97
C ALA A 24 -2.04 8.09 -9.98
N GLU A 25 -2.02 6.75 -10.11
CA GLU A 25 -1.32 5.85 -9.17
C GLU A 25 -1.71 6.06 -7.70
N ALA A 26 -2.99 6.39 -7.45
CA ALA A 26 -3.48 6.68 -6.10
C ALA A 26 -3.50 5.45 -5.18
N LEU A 27 -3.57 4.26 -5.77
CA LEU A 27 -3.62 2.99 -5.04
C LEU A 27 -2.32 2.22 -5.26
N VAL A 28 -1.75 1.69 -4.17
CA VAL A 28 -0.58 0.82 -4.21
C VAL A 28 -0.91 -0.47 -3.48
N PHE A 29 -0.77 -1.59 -4.19
CA PHE A 29 -0.95 -2.93 -3.66
C PHE A 29 0.38 -3.67 -3.62
N GLY A 30 0.60 -4.50 -2.60
CA GLY A 30 1.83 -5.26 -2.47
C GLY A 30 1.91 -6.03 -1.15
N ASN A 31 3.05 -6.68 -0.93
CA ASN A 31 3.31 -7.46 0.28
C ASN A 31 3.88 -6.58 1.39
N LEU A 32 3.10 -6.37 2.47
CA LEU A 32 3.54 -5.58 3.62
C LEU A 32 4.68 -6.23 4.42
N ALA A 33 4.81 -7.56 4.37
CA ALA A 33 5.87 -8.29 5.06
C ALA A 33 7.22 -8.22 4.31
N ASP A 34 7.23 -7.83 3.04
CA ASP A 34 8.45 -7.57 2.29
C ASP A 34 8.89 -6.10 2.53
N PRO A 35 9.99 -5.84 3.26
CA PRO A 35 10.42 -4.48 3.57
C PRO A 35 10.87 -3.68 2.34
N HIS A 36 11.13 -4.35 1.21
CA HIS A 36 11.55 -3.70 -0.04
C HIS A 36 10.37 -3.33 -0.94
N SER A 37 9.16 -3.81 -0.65
CA SER A 37 7.98 -3.51 -1.46
C SER A 37 7.61 -2.03 -1.44
N ARG A 38 6.93 -1.56 -2.50
CA ARG A 38 6.40 -0.19 -2.54
C ARG A 38 5.41 0.06 -1.39
N VAL A 39 4.55 -0.92 -1.07
CA VAL A 39 3.55 -0.78 -0.01
C VAL A 39 4.19 -0.67 1.38
N ALA A 40 5.24 -1.46 1.68
CA ALA A 40 5.91 -1.42 2.98
C ALA A 40 6.62 -0.09 3.23
N ARG A 41 7.20 0.51 2.17
CA ARG A 41 7.79 1.85 2.25
C ARG A 41 6.74 2.92 2.51
N LEU A 42 5.61 2.89 1.80
CA LEU A 42 4.50 3.84 2.02
C LEU A 42 3.85 3.65 3.39
N ALA A 43 3.75 2.42 3.89
CA ALA A 43 3.26 2.11 5.23
C ALA A 43 4.22 2.56 6.37
N ARG A 44 5.41 3.07 6.04
CA ARG A 44 6.32 3.72 7.00
C ARG A 44 6.40 5.23 6.81
N SER A 45 5.66 5.78 5.84
CA SER A 45 5.63 7.22 5.57
C SER A 45 5.10 7.99 6.78
N PRO A 46 5.66 9.18 7.09
CA PRO A 46 5.12 10.06 8.12
C PRO A 46 3.71 10.57 7.78
N ARG A 47 3.30 10.49 6.51
CA ARG A 47 1.94 10.87 6.05
C ARG A 47 0.90 9.77 6.28
N ARG A 48 1.31 8.59 6.75
CA ARG A 48 0.42 7.44 6.96
C ARG A 48 -0.56 7.69 8.11
N PHE A 49 -1.78 7.20 7.93
CA PHE A 49 -2.74 6.96 9.00
C PHE A 49 -3.66 5.80 8.62
N GLN A 50 -4.29 5.17 9.61
CA GLN A 50 -5.40 4.24 9.41
C GLN A 50 -6.72 4.94 9.75
N LEU A 51 -7.80 4.57 9.06
CA LEU A 51 -9.12 5.10 9.37
C LEU A 51 -9.66 4.44 10.63
N LEU A 52 -10.23 5.26 11.52
CA LEU A 52 -10.90 4.82 12.75
C LEU A 52 -10.01 3.95 13.65
N GLU A 53 -8.73 4.31 13.82
CA GLU A 53 -7.75 3.56 14.63
C GLU A 53 -8.24 3.22 16.04
N GLN A 54 -9.07 4.07 16.64
CA GLN A 54 -9.61 3.90 17.99
C GLN A 54 -10.48 2.65 18.15
N LEU A 55 -10.99 2.08 17.04
CA LEU A 55 -11.79 0.86 17.04
C LEU A 55 -10.94 -0.42 17.10
N GLY A 56 -9.61 -0.33 16.95
CA GLY A 56 -8.72 -1.50 17.08
C GLY A 56 -8.91 -2.58 16.01
N THR A 57 -9.43 -2.24 14.82
CA THR A 57 -9.75 -3.20 13.75
C THR A 57 -8.54 -3.60 12.89
N HIS A 58 -7.40 -2.92 13.05
CA HIS A 58 -6.15 -3.21 12.36
C HIS A 58 -6.28 -3.48 10.84
N PRO A 59 -6.90 -2.55 10.07
CA PRO A 59 -7.14 -2.78 8.65
C PRO A 59 -5.82 -2.84 7.85
N SER A 60 -5.76 -3.68 6.82
CA SER A 60 -4.61 -3.76 5.90
C SER A 60 -4.51 -2.61 4.89
N VAL A 61 -5.36 -1.58 5.03
CA VAL A 61 -5.38 -0.40 4.16
C VAL A 61 -4.84 0.80 4.93
N TYR A 62 -3.84 1.46 4.34
CA TYR A 62 -3.20 2.64 4.89
C TYR A 62 -3.46 3.84 3.97
N TYR A 63 -3.86 4.96 4.54
CA TYR A 63 -4.08 6.20 3.81
C TYR A 63 -2.88 7.12 3.98
N LEU A 64 -2.62 7.94 2.97
CA LEU A 64 -1.56 8.95 3.00
C LEU A 64 -2.21 10.33 2.98
N LYS A 65 -1.87 11.18 3.95
CA LYS A 65 -2.32 12.58 3.97
C LYS A 65 -1.80 13.30 2.73
N GLY A 66 -2.69 14.04 2.06
CA GLY A 66 -2.33 14.86 0.91
C GLY A 66 -1.35 15.97 1.28
N GLY A 67 -0.44 16.29 0.36
CA GLY A 67 0.43 17.46 0.48
C GLY A 67 -0.27 18.72 -0.04
N GLY A 68 -1.30 19.17 0.68
CA GLY A 68 -1.81 20.54 0.55
C GLY A 68 -1.00 21.45 1.47
N ARG A 69 -0.70 22.68 1.04
CA ARG A 69 0.04 23.69 1.80
C ARG A 69 -0.34 23.65 3.28
N GLU A 70 0.68 23.56 4.11
CA GLU A 70 0.63 23.69 5.56
C GLU A 70 -0.36 24.80 5.92
N HIS A 71 -1.39 24.47 6.70
CA HIS A 71 -2.16 25.48 7.41
C HIS A 71 -1.20 26.01 8.49
N VAL A 72 -0.47 27.07 8.14
CA VAL A 72 -0.09 28.11 9.09
C VAL A 72 -1.33 28.92 9.40
#